data_AF-A0A947DBR2-F1
#
_entry.id   AF-A0A947DBR2-F1
#
_cell.length_a   1.000
_cell.length_b   1.000
_cell.length_c   1.000
_cell.angle_alpha   90.00
_cell.angle_beta   90.00
_cell.angle_gamma   90.00
#
_symmetry.space_group_name_H-M   'P 1'
#
loop_
_entity.id
_entity.type
_entity.pdbx_description
1 polymer ?
#
loop_
_entity_poly.entity_id
_entity_poly.type
_entity_poly.pdbx_seq_one_letter_code
_entity_poly.pdbx_strand_id
1 'polypeptide(L)' 'MYICGVWVLNIHTGETVAFLRFDSGVQEIFAVEIMAHARFPEVFEGTEDELNTAYALPDEALQHIV' A
#
# COMPACT_ATOMS: atom_id res chain seq x y z
N MET A 1 3.83 0.16 -20.46
CA MET A 1 3.40 -0.27 -19.12
C MET A 1 2.20 0.57 -18.74
N TYR A 2 1.00 -0.01 -18.78
CA TYR A 2 -0.21 0.73 -18.42
C TYR A 2 -0.33 0.71 -16.90
N ILE A 3 -0.44 1.87 -16.27
CA ILE A 3 -0.76 2.00 -14.86
C ILE A 3 -2.28 2.13 -14.74
N CYS A 4 -2.95 1.13 -14.18
CA CYS A 4 -4.36 1.22 -13.80
C CYS A 4 -4.49 1.12 -12.28
N GLY A 5 -5.52 1.74 -11.73
CA GLY A 5 -5.68 1.86 -10.28
C GLY A 5 -6.84 2.76 -9.89
N VAL A 6 -6.99 2.97 -8.59
CA VAL A 6 -8.03 3.80 -7.97
C VAL A 6 -7.38 4.95 -7.19
N TRP A 7 -7.79 6.18 -7.47
CA TRP A 7 -7.37 7.37 -6.73
C TRP A 7 -8.34 7.68 -5.60
N VAL A 8 -7.80 8.03 -4.44
CA VAL A 8 -8.58 8.56 -3.32
C VAL A 8 -8.26 10.05 -3.20
N LEU A 9 -9.29 10.87 -3.33
CA LEU A 9 -9.18 12.33 -3.34
C LEU A 9 -9.95 12.91 -2.16
N ASN A 10 -9.35 13.90 -1.49
CA ASN A 10 -10.08 14.75 -0.59
C ASN A 10 -10.80 15.83 -1.41
N ILE A 11 -12.12 15.70 -1.57
CA ILE A 11 -12.92 16.62 -2.39
C ILE A 11 -13.03 18.03 -1.81
N HIS A 12 -12.68 18.23 -0.53
CA HIS A 12 -12.70 19.55 0.11
C HIS A 12 -11.38 20.31 -0.12
N THR A 13 -10.24 19.63 -0.16
CA THR A 13 -8.92 20.25 -0.38
C THR A 13 -8.43 20.13 -1.83
N GLY A 14 -8.98 19.20 -2.60
CA GLY A 14 -8.51 18.85 -3.94
C GLY A 14 -7.26 17.97 -3.95
N GLU A 15 -6.79 17.52 -2.79
CA GLU A 15 -5.55 16.75 -2.67
C GLU A 15 -5.77 15.26 -2.89
N THR A 16 -4.76 14.58 -3.42
CA THR A 16 -4.72 13.11 -3.40
C THR A 16 -4.30 12.65 -2.02
N VAL A 17 -5.08 11.74 -1.42
CA VAL A 17 -4.75 11.13 -0.13
C VAL A 17 -4.16 9.72 -0.28
N ALA A 18 -4.50 8.99 -1.35
CA ALA A 18 -3.93 7.68 -1.65
C ALA A 18 -4.12 7.29 -3.11
N PHE A 19 -3.30 6.35 -3.59
CA PHE A 19 -3.46 5.69 -4.88
C PHE A 19 -3.28 4.18 -4.72
N LEU A 20 -4.32 3.41 -5.06
CA LEU A 20 -4.26 1.96 -5.12
C LEU A 20 -3.91 1.56 -6.55
N ARG A 21 -2.72 1.00 -6.75
CA ARG A 21 -2.24 0.53 -8.05
C ARG A 21 -2.59 -0.94 -8.26
N PHE A 22 -2.94 -1.29 -9.49
CA PHE A 22 -3.03 -2.68 -9.93
C PHE A 22 -1.73 -3.11 -10.62
N ASP A 23 -1.22 -4.29 -10.26
CA ASP A 23 0.02 -4.84 -10.84
C ASP A 23 -0.21 -5.57 -12.17
N SER A 24 -1.45 -5.94 -12.47
CA SER A 24 -1.84 -6.60 -13.71
C SER A 24 -3.20 -6.08 -14.22
N GLY A 25 -3.66 -6.62 -15.35
CA GLY A 25 -4.92 -6.18 -15.96
C GLY A 25 -6.12 -6.44 -15.04
N VAL A 26 -6.84 -5.38 -14.69
CA VAL A 26 -8.14 -5.46 -14.01
C VAL A 26 -9.24 -5.44 -15.06
N GLN A 27 -10.11 -6.44 -15.00
CA GLN A 27 -11.26 -6.54 -15.90
C GLN A 27 -12.46 -5.73 -15.40
N GLU A 28 -12.78 -5.82 -14.11
CA GLU A 28 -13.93 -5.17 -13.50
C GLU A 28 -13.72 -4.91 -12.00
N ILE A 29 -14.35 -3.85 -11.46
CA ILE A 29 -14.36 -3.50 -10.03
C ILE A 29 -15.79 -3.53 -9.54
N PHE A 30 -16.09 -4.36 -8.53
CA PHE A 30 -17.45 -4.53 -8.00
C PHE A 30 -17.77 -3.61 -6.81
N ALA A 31 -16.79 -3.37 -5.94
CA ALA A 31 -16.93 -2.50 -4.77
C ALA A 31 -15.57 -1.94 -4.36
N VAL A 32 -15.58 -0.72 -3.81
CA VAL A 32 -14.43 -0.07 -3.21
C VAL A 32 -14.88 0.52 -1.88
N GLU A 33 -14.18 0.22 -0.80
CA GLU A 33 -14.50 0.70 0.54
C GLU A 33 -13.22 1.13 1.28
N ILE A 34 -13.33 2.20 2.07
CA ILE A 34 -12.27 2.66 2.96
C ILE A 34 -12.40 1.91 4.27
N MET A 35 -11.44 1.02 4.56
CA MET A 35 -11.39 0.33 5.84
C MET A 35 -10.53 1.09 6.84
N ALA A 36 -11.17 1.71 7.83
CA ALA A 36 -10.45 2.31 8.95
C ALA A 36 -9.72 1.23 9.75
N HIS A 37 -8.48 1.51 10.16
CA HIS A 37 -7.65 0.61 10.97
C HIS A 37 -7.33 -0.76 10.32
N ALA A 38 -7.54 -0.92 9.01
CA ALA A 38 -7.09 -2.12 8.32
C ALA A 38 -5.56 -2.27 8.45
N ARG A 39 -5.13 -3.50 8.71
CA ARG A 39 -3.72 -3.91 8.63
C ARG A 39 -3.65 -4.91 7.49
N PHE A 40 -2.75 -4.65 6.55
CA PHE A 40 -2.44 -5.55 5.45
C PHE A 40 -1.07 -6.18 5.78
N PRO A 41 -1.03 -7.24 6.61
CA PRO A 41 0.23 -7.92 6.84
C PRO A 41 0.70 -8.48 5.50
N GLU A 42 1.87 -8.04 5.06
CA GLU A 42 2.53 -8.64 3.91
C GLU A 42 2.92 -10.07 4.29
N VAL A 43 2.52 -11.04 3.47
CA VAL A 43 2.96 -12.42 3.65
C VAL A 43 4.36 -12.49 3.07
N PHE A 44 5.34 -12.76 3.93
CA PHE A 44 6.72 -12.91 3.49
C PHE A 44 6.87 -14.22 2.70
N GLU A 45 7.23 -14.12 1.42
CA GLU A 45 7.39 -15.27 0.51
C GLU A 45 8.84 -15.80 0.42
N GLY A 46 9.77 -15.26 1.22
CA GLY A 46 11.17 -15.67 1.24
C GLY A 46 11.49 -16.84 2.18
N THR A 47 12.78 -17.08 2.38
CA THR A 47 13.30 -18.14 3.26
C THR A 47 13.36 -17.73 4.73
N GLU A 48 13.46 -18.71 5.62
CA GLU A 48 13.57 -18.46 7.07
C GLU A 48 14.80 -17.60 7.42
N ASP A 49 15.93 -17.79 6.73
CA ASP A 49 17.15 -16.99 6.91
C ASP A 49 16.95 -15.52 6.53
N GLU A 50 16.22 -15.25 5.44
CA GLU A 50 15.89 -13.88 5.02
C GLU A 50 14.91 -13.23 6.02
N LEU A 51 13.92 -13.98 6.49
CA LEU A 51 12.96 -13.49 7.49
C LEU A 51 13.66 -13.10 8.80
N ASN A 52 14.64 -13.91 9.24
CA ASN A 52 15.40 -13.66 10.47
C ASN A 52 16.23 -12.36 10.45
N THR A 53 16.42 -11.77 9.28
CA THR A 53 17.17 -10.52 9.10
C THR A 53 16.31 -9.36 8.60
N ALA A 54 15.00 -9.57 8.42
CA ALA A 54 14.05 -8.55 7.99
C ALA A 54 13.44 -7.82 9.20
N TYR A 55 13.46 -6.48 9.16
CA TYR A 55 12.89 -5.64 10.19
C TYR A 55 11.87 -4.68 9.58
N ALA A 56 10.63 -4.70 10.08
CA ALA A 56 9.63 -3.69 9.76
C ALA A 56 9.75 -2.53 10.76
N LEU A 57 10.16 -1.37 10.27
CA LEU A 57 10.27 -0.16 11.09
C LEU A 57 9.05 0.74 10.87
N PRO A 58 8.54 1.38 11.93
CA PRO A 58 7.50 2.39 11.77
C PRO A 58 8.08 3.64 11.09
N ASP A 59 7.24 4.37 10.33
CA ASP A 59 7.67 5.52 9.53
C ASP A 59 8.37 6.60 10.38
N GLU A 60 7.95 6.77 11.64
CA GLU A 60 8.57 7.72 12.57
C GLU A 60 10.04 7.38 12.84
N ALA A 61 10.40 6.09 12.85
CA ALA A 61 11.78 5.64 13.04
C ALA A 61 12.66 5.87 11.80
N LEU A 62 12.05 6.00 10.61
CA LEU A 62 12.76 6.23 9.35
C LEU A 62 13.16 7.70 9.16
N GLN A 63 12.57 8.65 9.91
CA GLN A 63 12.84 10.09 9.77
C GLN A 63 14.29 10.50 10.10
N HIS A 64 15.07 9.60 10.68
CA HIS A 64 16.46 9.85 11.10
C HIS A 64 17.51 9.08 10.30
N ILE A 65 17.11 8.36 9.24
CA ILE A 65 17.99 7.56 8.40
C ILE A 65 18.13 8.31 7.06
N VAL A 66 19.34 8.80 6.78
CA VAL A 66 19.72 9.59 5.58
C VAL A 66 20.49 8.72 4.60
#